data_AF-A0A0F9IRZ0-F1
#
_entry.id   AF-A0A0F9IRZ0-F1
#
_cell.length_a   1.000
_cell.length_b   1.000
_cell.length_c   1.000
_cell.angle_alpha   90.00
_cell.angle_beta   90.00
_cell.angle_gamma   90.00
#
_symmetry.space_group_name_H-M   'P 1'
#
loop_
_entity.id
_entity.type
_entity.pdbx_description
1 polymer ?
#
loop_
_entity_poly.entity_id
_entity_poly.type
_entity_poly.pdbx_seq_one_letter_code
_entity_poly.pdbx_strand_id
1 'polypeptide(L)'
;MTSQNFSSEMSVYRELQQLLHTLPIGFPETKSGADIRILKHLFTPEEAKIATYMKFSWDNLEPVESIYERAKNLSKKKHESSK
;
A
#
# COMPACT_ATOMS: atom_id res chain seq x y z
N MET A 1 -23.96 -11.11 -0.05
CA MET A 1 -24.06 -9.83 0.67
C MET A 1 -22.65 -9.44 1.13
N THR A 2 -21.90 -8.74 0.28
CA THR A 2 -20.51 -8.33 0.54
C THR A 2 -20.40 -6.85 0.21
N SER A 3 -20.89 -6.01 1.13
CA SER A 3 -20.92 -4.55 0.94
C SER A 3 -20.45 -3.86 2.22
N GLN A 4 -19.22 -4.13 2.64
CA GLN A 4 -18.52 -3.33 3.66
C GLN A 4 -17.00 -3.14 3.41
N ASN A 5 -16.39 -3.79 2.39
CA ASN A 5 -14.91 -3.78 2.25
C ASN A 5 -14.35 -2.87 1.13
N PHE A 6 -15.18 -2.35 0.22
CA PHE A 6 -14.69 -1.61 -0.97
C PHE A 6 -14.02 -0.26 -0.63
N SER A 7 -14.45 0.39 0.44
CA SER A 7 -13.93 1.70 0.85
C SER A 7 -12.53 1.62 1.47
N SER A 8 -12.12 0.46 1.99
CA SER A 8 -10.78 0.26 2.57
C SER A 8 -9.75 -0.19 1.53
N GLU A 9 -10.17 -0.96 0.51
CA GLU A 9 -9.25 -1.41 -0.53
C GLU A 9 -8.85 -0.26 -1.47
N MET A 10 -9.83 0.55 -1.88
CA MET A 10 -9.56 1.70 -2.74
C MET A 10 -8.62 2.70 -2.06
N SER A 11 -8.74 2.90 -0.74
CA SER A 11 -7.87 3.81 0.01
C SER A 11 -6.44 3.30 0.10
N VAL A 12 -6.22 1.98 0.21
CA VAL A 12 -4.87 1.38 0.20
C VAL A 12 -4.15 1.61 -1.12
N TYR A 13 -4.82 1.39 -2.26
CA TYR A 13 -4.20 1.64 -3.57
C TYR A 13 -3.92 3.13 -3.80
N ARG A 14 -4.76 4.01 -3.26
CA ARG A 14 -4.55 5.46 -3.32
C ARG A 14 -3.36 5.90 -2.46
N GLU A 15 -3.22 5.35 -1.27
CA GLU A 15 -2.06 5.58 -0.40
C GLU A 15 -0.75 5.14 -1.08
N LEU A 16 -0.76 3.95 -1.70
CA LEU A 16 0.39 3.45 -2.46
C LEU A 16 0.70 4.34 -3.68
N GLN A 17 -0.32 4.73 -4.45
CA GLN A 17 -0.15 5.64 -5.59
C GLN A 17 0.49 6.97 -5.16
N GLN A 18 0.01 7.56 -4.05
CA GLN A 18 0.56 8.80 -3.51
C GLN A 18 2.02 8.65 -3.07
N LEU A 19 2.36 7.56 -2.38
CA LEU A 19 3.74 7.26 -2.02
C LEU A 19 4.64 7.19 -3.26
N LEU A 20 4.24 6.41 -4.28
CA LEU A 20 5.00 6.28 -5.52
C LEU A 20 5.11 7.60 -6.28
N HIS A 21 4.12 8.49 -6.15
CA HIS A 21 4.16 9.84 -6.71
C HIS A 21 5.20 10.75 -6.07
N THR A 22 5.62 10.49 -4.84
CA THR A 22 6.70 11.25 -4.18
C THR A 22 8.10 10.90 -4.69
N LEU A 23 8.25 9.81 -5.45
CA LEU A 23 9.54 9.37 -5.99
C LEU A 23 9.98 10.24 -7.18
N PRO A 24 11.29 10.32 -7.49
CA PRO A 24 11.81 11.17 -8.56
C PRO A 24 11.16 10.96 -9.95
N ILE A 25 10.75 9.72 -10.27
CA ILE A 25 10.03 9.39 -11.52
C ILE A 25 8.54 9.67 -11.39
N GLY A 26 8.00 9.57 -10.19
CA GLY A 26 6.58 9.74 -9.88
C GLY A 26 5.67 8.64 -10.43
N PHE A 27 4.43 8.64 -9.94
CA PHE A 27 3.34 7.78 -10.38
C PHE A 27 2.01 8.56 -10.21
N PRO A 28 1.69 9.48 -11.13
CA PRO A 28 0.61 10.46 -10.95
C PRO A 28 -0.79 9.83 -10.95
N GLU A 29 -1.72 10.50 -10.27
CA GLU A 29 -3.15 10.15 -10.34
C GLU A 29 -3.69 10.38 -11.75
N THR A 30 -4.49 9.44 -12.24
CA THR A 30 -5.10 9.54 -13.57
C THR A 30 -6.63 9.65 -13.50
N LYS A 31 -7.21 10.58 -14.27
CA LYS A 31 -8.68 10.74 -14.37
C LYS A 31 -9.38 9.49 -14.90
N SER A 32 -8.68 8.69 -15.72
CA SER A 32 -9.20 7.43 -16.26
C SER A 32 -9.14 6.26 -15.26
N GLY A 33 -8.50 6.45 -14.09
CA GLY A 33 -8.28 5.40 -13.09
C GLY A 33 -7.29 4.30 -13.53
N ALA A 34 -6.47 4.55 -14.55
CA ALA A 34 -5.48 3.60 -15.07
C ALA A 34 -4.40 3.27 -14.03
N ASP A 35 -3.95 4.26 -13.28
CA ASP A 35 -3.07 4.14 -12.12
C ASP A 35 -3.53 3.06 -11.12
N ILE A 36 -4.80 3.12 -10.69
CA ILE A 36 -5.34 2.13 -9.74
C ILE A 36 -5.52 0.76 -10.38
N ARG A 37 -5.92 0.68 -11.65
CA ARG A 37 -6.03 -0.61 -12.36
C ARG A 37 -4.67 -1.31 -12.46
N ILE A 38 -3.60 -0.56 -12.73
CA ILE A 38 -2.24 -1.09 -12.75
C ILE A 38 -1.86 -1.62 -11.36
N LEU A 39 -2.09 -0.84 -10.30
CA LEU A 39 -1.76 -1.28 -8.94
C LEU A 39 -2.53 -2.55 -8.53
N LYS A 40 -3.82 -2.65 -8.86
CA LYS A 40 -4.64 -3.85 -8.63
C LYS A 40 -4.19 -5.07 -9.43
N HIS A 41 -3.50 -4.87 -10.53
CA HIS A 41 -2.95 -5.97 -11.33
C HIS A 41 -1.62 -6.48 -10.76
N LEU A 42 -0.86 -5.59 -10.11
CA LEU A 42 0.46 -5.88 -9.56
C LEU A 42 0.42 -6.38 -8.12
N PHE A 43 -0.58 -5.96 -7.34
CA PHE A 43 -0.65 -6.20 -5.91
C PHE A 43 -2.05 -6.63 -5.47
N THR A 44 -2.10 -7.54 -4.51
CA THR A 44 -3.26 -7.70 -3.62
C THR A 44 -3.39 -6.50 -2.68
N PRO A 45 -4.56 -6.25 -2.06
CA PRO A 45 -4.71 -5.17 -1.09
C PRO A 45 -3.69 -5.27 0.08
N GLU A 46 -3.43 -6.49 0.56
CA GLU A 46 -2.45 -6.75 1.61
C GLU A 46 -1.02 -6.39 1.17
N GLU A 47 -0.59 -6.83 -0.02
CA GLU A 47 0.74 -6.50 -0.56
C GLU A 47 0.88 -5.01 -0.83
N ALA A 48 -0.16 -4.37 -1.37
CA ALA A 48 -0.18 -2.93 -1.60
C ALA A 48 0.00 -2.18 -0.28
N LYS A 49 -0.65 -2.64 0.80
CA LYS A 49 -0.47 -2.05 2.12
C LYS A 49 0.93 -2.30 2.68
N ILE A 50 1.55 -3.45 2.45
CA ILE A 50 2.94 -3.69 2.87
C ILE A 50 3.89 -2.76 2.10
N ALA A 51 3.67 -2.59 0.79
CA ALA A 51 4.48 -1.73 -0.06
C ALA A 51 4.50 -0.26 0.42
N THR A 52 3.44 0.23 1.08
CA THR A 52 3.45 1.59 1.65
C THR A 52 4.48 1.81 2.77
N TYR A 53 5.05 0.74 3.34
CA TYR A 53 6.06 0.81 4.39
C TYR A 53 7.49 0.69 3.87
N MET A 54 7.66 0.41 2.57
CA MET A 54 8.97 0.32 1.94
C MET A 54 9.53 1.72 1.72
N LYS A 55 10.83 1.89 2.03
CA LYS A 55 11.56 3.09 1.64
C LYS A 55 12.22 2.85 0.30
N PHE A 56 12.03 3.79 -0.62
CA PHE A 56 12.75 3.76 -1.88
C PHE A 56 13.95 4.70 -1.78
N SER A 57 15.12 4.13 -1.55
CA SER A 57 16.40 4.85 -1.45
C SER A 57 17.43 4.13 -2.32
N TRP A 58 18.14 4.90 -3.13
CA TRP A 58 19.16 4.40 -4.05
C TRP A 58 20.51 4.18 -3.36
N ASP A 59 20.67 4.76 -2.17
CA ASP A 59 21.90 4.86 -1.40
C ASP A 59 21.88 4.06 -0.09
N ASN A 60 20.69 3.65 0.38
CA ASN A 60 20.52 2.96 1.66
C ASN A 60 19.49 1.83 1.54
N LEU A 61 19.91 0.70 0.96
CA LEU A 61 19.15 -0.54 1.00
C LEU A 61 19.02 -1.00 2.45
N GLU A 62 17.79 -1.18 2.92
CA GLU A 62 17.51 -1.61 4.29
C GLU A 62 17.29 -3.13 4.38
N PRO A 63 17.73 -3.78 5.47
CA PRO A 63 17.46 -5.20 5.70
C PRO A 63 15.96 -5.50 5.82
N VAL A 64 15.56 -6.71 5.45
CA VAL A 64 14.15 -7.16 5.52
C VAL A 64 13.60 -7.08 6.95
N GLU A 65 14.44 -7.29 7.96
CA GLU A 65 14.08 -7.16 9.37
C GLU A 65 13.64 -5.74 9.72
N SER A 66 14.30 -4.72 9.15
CA SER A 66 13.95 -3.32 9.38
C SER A 66 12.61 -2.95 8.74
N ILE A 67 12.30 -3.54 7.60
CA ILE A 67 11.00 -3.40 6.93
C ILE A 67 9.91 -4.11 7.77
N TYR A 68 10.18 -5.34 8.21
CA TYR A 68 9.27 -6.14 9.03
C TYR A 68 8.90 -5.41 10.32
N GLU A 69 9.87 -4.83 11.03
CA GLU A 69 9.63 -4.11 12.28
C GLU A 69 8.64 -2.94 12.14
N ARG A 70 8.62 -2.28 10.97
CA ARG A 70 7.63 -1.24 10.66
C ARG A 70 6.27 -1.83 10.28
N ALA A 71 6.27 -2.91 9.52
CA ALA A 71 5.05 -3.53 9.00
C ALA A 71 4.34 -4.44 10.03
N LYS A 72 5.01 -4.93 11.08
CA LYS A 72 4.50 -5.98 11.99
C LYS A 72 3.15 -5.66 12.66
N ASN A 73 2.83 -4.38 12.86
CA ASN A 73 1.58 -3.97 13.51
C ASN A 73 0.37 -4.03 12.55
N LEU A 74 0.58 -4.24 11.25
CA LEU A 74 -0.50 -4.50 10.29
C LEU A 74 -1.25 -5.80 10.61
N SER A 75 -0.53 -6.84 11.05
CA SER A 75 -1.10 -8.13 11.44
C SER A 75 -2.01 -8.02 12.68
N LYS A 76 -1.69 -7.10 13.60
CA LYS A 76 -2.36 -7.00 14.91
C LYS A 76 -3.69 -6.25 14.85
N LYS A 77 -3.89 -5.36 13.89
CA LYS A 77 -5.09 -4.52 13.77
C LYS A 77 -6.37 -5.29 13.39
N LYS A 78 -6.27 -6.54 12.92
CA LYS A 78 -7.41 -7.35 12.45
C LYS A 78 -8.25 -7.95 13.59
N HIS A 79 -7.78 -7.93 14.85
CA HIS A 79 -8.44 -8.60 15.99
C HIS A 79 -9.15 -7.68 17.00
N GLU A 80 -9.13 -6.35 16.83
CA GLU A 80 -9.73 -5.40 17.81
C GLU A 80 -11.06 -4.78 17.36
N SER A 81 -11.57 -5.11 16.17
CA SER A 81 -12.86 -4.59 15.68
C SER A 81 -14.03 -5.57 15.85
N SER A 82 -13.91 -6.55 16.74
CA SER A 82 -15.02 -7.40 17.18
C SER A 82 -14.95 -7.58 18.69
N LYS A 83 -15.35 -6.53 19.41
CA LYS A 83 -15.85 -6.64 20.78
C LYS A 83 -16.94 -5.61 21.00
#